data_AF-A0A7D7VQV9-F1
#
_entry.id   AF-A0A7D7VQV9-F1
#
_cell.length_a   1.000
_cell.length_b   1.000
_cell.length_c   1.000
_cell.angle_alpha   90.00
_cell.angle_beta   90.00
_cell.angle_gamma   90.00
#
_symmetry.space_group_name_H-M   'P 1'
#
loop_
_entity.id
_entity.type
_entity.pdbx_description
1 polymer ?
#
loop_
_entity_poly.entity_id
_entity_poly.type
_entity_poly.pdbx_seq_one_letter_code
_entity_poly.pdbx_strand_id
1 'polypeptide(L)'
;MNIETEPQLLLEDFNNATTKAELIAIIKQKKIPFQKVEETLIYNEELRLLQIELVKLQQWVLKNNKRVAVIFEGRDAAGKGGSIRRFMEHLNPRSSRLVALNKPTNVEKGQWYFQRYIKELPNPGEIVFFDRSWYNRAVVEPVMGFCTKKEYKEFMVQVPEFEHMLYEDGMIIIKFWLSISKEEQSGRFDRRNANPLKRWKFSPVDRKGQELWDVYTHYKNEMFSKTHTSYSPWTIIKSNNKKVARLETMRHVLSSFEYKGKEEVLTTLTPDPNTVMRYYRSSFKPS
;
A
#
# COMPACT_ATOMS: atom_id res chain seq x y z
N MET A 1 -28.89 35.70 19.44
CA MET A 1 -28.41 34.35 19.08
C MET A 1 -27.02 34.23 19.70
N ASN A 2 -26.90 33.56 20.84
CA ASN A 2 -25.62 33.44 21.54
C ASN A 2 -24.70 32.56 20.69
N ILE A 3 -23.67 33.18 20.12
CA ILE A 3 -22.56 32.46 19.53
C ILE A 3 -21.76 31.95 20.75
N GLU A 4 -22.04 30.73 21.19
CA GLU A 4 -21.10 30.04 22.08
C GLU A 4 -19.78 29.94 21.33
N THR A 5 -18.81 30.74 21.76
CA THR A 5 -17.45 30.71 21.24
C THR A 5 -16.88 29.32 21.48
N GLU A 6 -16.59 28.60 20.40
CA GLU A 6 -15.91 27.30 20.49
C GLU A 6 -14.63 27.44 21.33
N PRO A 7 -14.30 26.46 22.18
CA PRO A 7 -13.09 26.52 22.98
C PRO A 7 -11.85 26.56 22.08
N GLN A 8 -11.02 27.59 22.23
CA GLN A 8 -9.85 27.86 21.39
C GLN A 8 -8.58 28.02 22.24
N LEU A 9 -7.44 27.65 21.64
CA LEU A 9 -6.13 27.98 22.17
C LEU A 9 -5.81 29.45 21.86
N LEU A 10 -5.39 30.18 22.87
CA LEU A 10 -4.93 31.56 22.79
C LEU A 10 -3.41 31.59 22.84
N LEU A 11 -2.80 32.68 22.35
CA LEU A 11 -1.34 32.89 22.40
C LEU A 11 -0.78 32.71 23.82
N GLU A 12 -1.53 33.17 24.82
CA GLU A 12 -1.18 33.05 26.24
C GLU A 12 -1.04 31.59 26.70
N ASP A 13 -1.82 30.67 26.14
CA ASP A 13 -1.72 29.23 26.47
C ASP A 13 -0.37 28.65 26.05
N PHE A 14 0.20 29.14 24.95
CA PHE A 14 1.51 28.73 24.46
C PHE A 14 2.65 29.42 25.21
N ASN A 15 2.45 30.65 25.67
CA ASN A 15 3.45 31.36 26.49
C ASN A 15 3.52 30.80 27.92
N ASN A 16 2.39 30.31 28.44
CA ASN A 16 2.28 29.76 29.80
C ASN A 16 2.66 28.28 29.88
N ALA A 17 2.75 27.57 28.75
CA ALA A 17 3.21 26.19 28.71
C ALA A 17 4.68 26.12 28.31
N THR A 18 5.54 25.82 29.27
CA THR A 18 6.98 25.59 29.05
C THR A 18 7.29 24.14 28.73
N THR A 19 6.38 23.22 29.10
CA THR A 19 6.51 21.78 28.83
C THR A 19 5.33 21.23 28.02
N LYS A 20 5.56 20.11 27.30
CA LYS A 20 4.52 19.37 26.60
C LYS A 20 3.36 18.97 27.54
N ALA A 21 3.69 18.61 28.78
CA ALA A 21 2.70 18.20 29.78
C ALA A 21 1.77 19.34 30.19
N GLU A 22 2.32 20.54 30.38
CA GLU A 22 1.55 21.76 30.69
C GLU A 22 0.61 22.14 29.54
N LEU A 23 1.08 22.11 28.30
CA LEU A 23 0.24 22.41 27.14
C LEU A 23 -0.93 21.43 27.01
N ILE A 24 -0.69 20.14 27.26
CA ILE A 24 -1.76 19.12 27.26
C ILE A 24 -2.75 19.37 28.40
N ALA A 25 -2.28 19.77 29.58
CA ALA A 25 -3.15 20.10 30.71
C ALA A 25 -4.07 21.29 30.38
N ILE A 26 -3.54 22.35 29.75
CA ILE A 26 -4.33 23.51 29.31
C ILE A 26 -5.38 23.09 28.27
N ILE A 27 -4.99 22.28 27.27
CA ILE A 27 -5.92 21.75 26.25
C ILE A 27 -7.06 20.95 26.91
N LYS A 28 -6.74 20.10 27.89
CA LYS A 28 -7.73 19.32 28.64
C LYS A 28 -8.64 20.21 29.49
N GLN A 29 -8.08 21.19 30.19
CA GLN A 29 -8.82 22.15 31.03
C GLN A 29 -9.81 22.96 30.19
N LYS A 30 -9.37 23.44 29.02
CA LYS A 30 -10.21 24.18 28.07
C LYS A 30 -11.18 23.29 27.28
N LYS A 31 -11.18 21.97 27.53
CA LYS A 31 -12.02 20.97 26.84
C LYS A 31 -11.91 21.05 25.31
N ILE A 32 -10.72 21.40 24.80
CA ILE A 32 -10.49 21.52 23.36
C ILE A 32 -10.32 20.09 22.79
N PRO A 33 -11.08 19.70 21.75
CA PRO A 33 -10.97 18.37 21.18
C PRO A 33 -9.62 18.20 20.46
N PHE A 34 -8.73 17.38 21.02
CA PHE A 34 -7.37 17.16 20.50
C PHE A 34 -7.12 15.74 19.98
N GLN A 35 -8.13 14.86 19.97
CA GLN A 35 -8.01 13.45 19.58
C GLN A 35 -7.36 13.27 18.19
N LYS A 36 -7.75 14.08 17.20
CA LYS A 36 -7.15 14.02 15.85
C LYS A 36 -5.66 14.37 15.84
N VAL A 37 -5.23 15.27 16.73
CA VAL A 37 -3.83 15.66 16.90
C VAL A 37 -3.09 14.50 17.56
N GLU A 38 -3.63 13.95 18.64
CA GLU A 38 -3.07 12.79 19.34
C GLU A 38 -2.89 11.58 18.40
N GLU A 39 -3.92 11.20 17.64
CA GLU A 39 -3.84 10.15 16.63
C GLU A 39 -2.77 10.43 15.55
N THR A 40 -2.53 11.70 15.23
CA THR A 40 -1.49 12.09 14.28
C THR A 40 -0.09 11.95 14.88
N LEU A 41 0.08 12.33 16.15
CA LEU A 41 1.33 12.17 16.86
C LEU A 41 1.68 10.68 17.05
N ILE A 42 0.71 9.87 17.48
CA ILE A 42 0.89 8.41 17.61
C ILE A 42 1.27 7.80 16.26
N TYR A 43 0.53 8.12 15.19
CA TYR A 43 0.84 7.62 13.86
C TYR A 43 2.26 8.01 13.40
N ASN A 44 2.66 9.26 13.62
CA ASN A 44 3.98 9.74 13.20
C ASN A 44 5.10 9.06 13.97
N GLU A 45 4.92 8.81 15.26
CA GLU A 45 5.91 8.10 16.08
C GLU A 45 6.03 6.63 15.66
N GLU A 46 4.90 5.94 15.49
CA GLU A 46 4.89 4.56 14.99
C GLU A 46 5.53 4.45 13.59
N LEU A 47 5.21 5.39 12.69
CA LEU A 47 5.81 5.46 11.37
C LEU A 47 7.33 5.63 11.45
N ARG A 48 7.81 6.52 12.32
CA ARG A 48 9.24 6.79 12.52
C ARG A 48 9.97 5.53 12.99
N LEU A 49 9.40 4.81 13.97
CA LEU A 49 9.97 3.57 14.49
C LEU A 49 10.02 2.48 13.41
N LEU A 50 8.95 2.30 12.63
CA LEU A 50 8.94 1.34 11.52
C LEU A 50 9.92 1.72 10.41
N GLN A 51 10.12 3.01 10.13
CA GLN A 51 11.09 3.46 9.13
C GLN A 51 12.54 3.21 9.56
N ILE A 52 12.85 3.29 10.86
CA ILE A 52 14.16 2.87 11.39
C ILE A 52 14.39 1.38 11.09
N GLU A 53 13.38 0.55 11.33
CA GLU A 53 13.44 -0.89 11.04
C GLU A 53 13.57 -1.18 9.55
N LEU A 54 12.91 -0.40 8.68
CA LEU A 54 13.08 -0.52 7.23
C LEU A 54 14.52 -0.23 6.77
N VAL A 55 15.23 0.70 7.43
CA VAL A 55 16.65 0.96 7.15
C VAL A 55 17.51 -0.25 7.54
N LYS A 56 17.24 -0.87 8.69
CA LYS A 56 17.92 -2.12 9.10
C LYS A 56 17.66 -3.25 8.11
N LEU A 57 16.40 -3.42 7.69
CA LEU A 57 16.02 -4.40 6.66
C LEU A 57 16.77 -4.14 5.35
N GLN A 58 16.84 -2.89 4.88
CA GLN A 58 17.54 -2.55 3.65
C GLN A 58 19.03 -2.91 3.71
N GLN A 59 19.71 -2.62 4.82
CA GLN A 59 21.11 -3.00 5.01
C GLN A 59 21.29 -4.51 5.00
N TRP A 60 20.37 -5.25 5.63
CA TRP A 60 20.38 -6.72 5.61
C TRP A 60 20.14 -7.28 4.21
N VAL A 61 19.18 -6.74 3.45
CA VAL A 61 18.92 -7.14 2.06
C VAL A 61 20.16 -6.96 1.21
N LEU A 62 20.82 -5.80 1.33
CA LEU A 62 22.07 -5.50 0.64
C LEU A 62 23.19 -6.48 1.01
N LYS A 63 23.45 -6.66 2.32
CA LYS A 63 24.54 -7.52 2.80
C LYS A 63 24.38 -8.99 2.39
N ASN A 64 23.14 -9.46 2.30
CA ASN A 64 22.83 -10.85 1.98
C ASN A 64 22.46 -11.06 0.50
N ASN A 65 22.67 -10.04 -0.36
CA ASN A 65 22.36 -10.07 -1.78
C ASN A 65 20.92 -10.53 -2.08
N LYS A 66 19.97 -10.24 -1.18
CA LYS A 66 18.57 -10.61 -1.37
C LYS A 66 17.93 -9.72 -2.42
N ARG A 67 16.95 -10.27 -3.12
CA ARG A 67 16.19 -9.59 -4.17
C ARG A 67 14.74 -9.53 -3.73
N VAL A 68 14.21 -8.34 -3.46
CA VAL A 68 12.88 -8.17 -2.86
C VAL A 68 12.00 -7.34 -3.77
N ALA A 69 10.85 -7.88 -4.18
CA ALA A 69 9.78 -7.09 -4.79
C ALA A 69 8.58 -6.98 -3.87
N VAL A 70 8.10 -5.75 -3.68
CA VAL A 70 6.88 -5.46 -2.93
C VAL A 70 5.85 -4.88 -3.90
N ILE A 71 4.84 -5.69 -4.21
CA ILE A 71 3.80 -5.38 -5.19
C ILE A 71 2.60 -4.76 -4.48
N PHE A 72 2.24 -3.55 -4.87
CA PHE A 72 1.02 -2.89 -4.41
C PHE A 72 -0.03 -2.94 -5.50
N GLU A 73 -1.06 -3.76 -5.27
CA GLU A 73 -2.29 -3.80 -6.04
C GLU A 73 -3.48 -3.34 -5.20
N GLY A 74 -4.60 -3.14 -5.87
CA GLY A 74 -5.84 -2.68 -5.26
C GLY A 74 -6.55 -1.64 -6.11
N ARG A 75 -7.77 -1.33 -5.70
CA ARG A 75 -8.64 -0.38 -6.42
C ARG A 75 -8.00 1.01 -6.52
N ASP A 76 -8.50 1.81 -7.45
CA ASP A 76 -8.14 3.22 -7.50
C ASP A 76 -8.53 3.94 -6.22
N ALA A 77 -7.72 4.92 -5.85
CA ALA A 77 -7.79 5.60 -4.56
C ALA A 77 -7.56 4.75 -3.30
N ALA A 78 -7.19 3.46 -3.40
CA ALA A 78 -6.97 2.60 -2.23
C ALA A 78 -5.80 3.02 -1.33
N GLY A 79 -4.79 3.70 -1.90
CA GLY A 79 -3.68 4.26 -1.12
C GLY A 79 -2.30 3.69 -1.45
N LYS A 80 -2.16 2.95 -2.55
CA LYS A 80 -0.91 2.31 -3.04
C LYS A 80 0.30 3.24 -3.01
N GLY A 81 0.37 4.22 -3.92
CA GLY A 81 1.49 5.18 -3.95
C GLY A 81 1.65 6.04 -2.69
N GLY A 82 0.60 6.20 -1.88
CA GLY A 82 0.70 6.87 -0.58
C GLY A 82 1.41 6.01 0.48
N SER A 83 1.33 4.68 0.34
CA SER A 83 2.03 3.72 1.19
C SER A 83 3.47 3.56 0.74
N ILE A 84 3.70 3.36 -0.56
CA ILE A 84 5.06 3.27 -1.12
C ILE A 84 5.88 4.52 -0.79
N ARG A 85 5.28 5.72 -0.89
CA ARG A 85 5.96 6.97 -0.50
C ARG A 85 6.47 6.93 0.95
N ARG A 86 5.72 6.33 1.88
CA ARG A 86 6.14 6.22 3.29
C ARG A 86 7.19 5.14 3.50
N PHE A 87 7.16 4.05 2.74
CA PHE A 87 8.26 3.07 2.73
C PHE A 87 9.57 3.74 2.30
N MET A 88 9.54 4.47 1.19
CA MET A 88 10.75 4.99 0.56
C MET A 88 11.26 6.30 1.18
N GLU A 89 10.55 6.90 2.14
CA GLU A 89 10.85 8.24 2.67
C GLU A 89 12.26 8.36 3.26
N HIS A 90 12.79 7.28 3.85
CA HIS A 90 14.11 7.24 4.49
C HIS A 90 15.01 6.09 4.01
N LEU A 91 14.59 5.36 2.97
CA LEU A 91 15.42 4.31 2.38
C LEU A 91 16.49 4.89 1.45
N ASN A 92 17.66 4.24 1.39
CA ASN A 92 18.70 4.61 0.45
C ASN A 92 18.22 4.39 -1.00
N PRO A 93 18.18 5.43 -1.87
CA PRO A 93 17.68 5.30 -3.23
C PRO A 93 18.59 4.49 -4.16
N ARG A 94 19.82 4.16 -3.75
CA ARG A 94 20.74 3.32 -4.54
C ARG A 94 20.41 1.82 -4.48
N SER A 95 19.72 1.39 -3.43
CA SER A 95 19.30 0.00 -3.22
C SER A 95 17.80 -0.14 -3.02
N SER A 96 17.04 0.91 -3.35
CA SER A 96 15.58 0.86 -3.39
C SER A 96 15.02 1.76 -4.49
N ARG A 97 13.99 1.28 -5.20
CA ARG A 97 13.36 2.05 -6.28
C ARG A 97 11.88 1.75 -6.44
N LEU A 98 11.17 2.71 -7.02
CA LEU A 98 9.76 2.61 -7.39
C LEU A 98 9.64 2.28 -8.87
N VAL A 99 8.84 1.28 -9.19
CA VAL A 99 8.39 0.95 -10.54
C VAL A 99 6.93 1.38 -10.67
N ALA A 100 6.68 2.32 -11.58
CA ALA A 100 5.34 2.81 -11.93
C ALA A 100 5.26 2.95 -13.45
N LEU A 101 5.11 1.81 -14.15
CA LEU A 101 5.11 1.78 -15.61
C LEU A 101 3.86 2.44 -16.18
N ASN A 102 4.06 3.24 -17.25
CA ASN A 102 2.97 3.78 -18.05
C ASN A 102 2.28 2.69 -18.88
N LYS A 103 1.18 3.05 -19.55
CA LYS A 103 0.53 2.19 -20.56
C LYS A 103 1.57 1.64 -21.55
N PRO A 104 1.46 0.37 -21.96
CA PRO A 104 2.43 -0.23 -22.87
C PRO A 104 2.43 0.48 -24.22
N THR A 105 3.63 0.69 -24.77
CA THR A 105 3.87 1.16 -26.14
C THR A 105 3.39 0.12 -27.16
N ASN A 106 3.28 0.51 -28.43
CA ASN A 106 2.90 -0.42 -29.50
C ASN A 106 3.87 -1.60 -29.62
N VAL A 107 5.16 -1.36 -29.38
CA VAL A 107 6.19 -2.41 -29.37
C VAL A 107 5.99 -3.34 -28.17
N GLU A 108 5.82 -2.80 -26.96
CA GLU A 108 5.58 -3.63 -25.75
C GLU A 108 4.28 -4.44 -25.84
N LYS A 109 3.25 -3.94 -26.54
CA LYS A 109 2.01 -4.71 -26.79
C LYS A 109 2.23 -5.92 -27.69
N GLY A 110 3.23 -5.87 -28.58
CA GLY A 110 3.62 -6.99 -29.44
C GLY A 110 4.62 -7.96 -28.79
N GLN A 111 5.11 -7.65 -27.59
CA GLN A 111 6.03 -8.49 -26.84
C GLN A 111 5.29 -9.48 -25.94
N TRP A 112 6.03 -10.43 -25.39
CA TRP A 112 5.51 -11.20 -24.27
C TRP A 112 5.21 -10.28 -23.09
N TYR A 113 4.02 -10.43 -22.49
CA TYR A 113 3.48 -9.46 -21.52
C TYR A 113 4.41 -9.18 -20.33
N PHE A 114 5.10 -10.20 -19.82
CA PHE A 114 5.99 -10.07 -18.67
C PHE A 114 7.34 -9.41 -19.02
N GLN A 115 7.71 -9.33 -20.30
CA GLN A 115 9.04 -8.88 -20.74
C GLN A 115 9.40 -7.49 -20.23
N ARG A 116 8.44 -6.56 -20.23
CA ARG A 116 8.67 -5.20 -19.71
C ARG A 116 8.85 -5.15 -18.19
N TYR A 117 8.22 -6.08 -17.47
CA TYR A 117 8.32 -6.16 -16.02
C TYR A 117 9.60 -6.89 -15.57
N ILE A 118 10.08 -7.84 -16.36
CA ILE A 118 11.33 -8.57 -16.09
C ILE A 118 12.52 -7.60 -16.02
N LYS A 119 12.54 -6.59 -16.90
CA LYS A 119 13.56 -5.52 -16.87
C LYS A 119 13.57 -4.72 -15.56
N GLU A 120 12.47 -4.76 -14.83
CA GLU A 120 12.24 -4.00 -13.61
C GLU A 120 12.36 -4.87 -12.35
N LEU A 121 12.80 -6.12 -12.45
CA LEU A 121 13.01 -6.97 -11.28
C LEU A 121 14.19 -6.47 -10.43
N PRO A 122 14.19 -6.73 -9.11
CA PRO A 122 15.29 -6.36 -8.21
C PRO A 122 16.61 -7.03 -8.57
N ASN A 123 17.69 -6.25 -8.62
CA ASN A 123 19.06 -6.80 -8.62
C ASN A 123 19.46 -7.30 -7.21
N PRO A 124 20.53 -8.11 -7.08
CA PRO A 124 21.05 -8.50 -5.76
C PRO A 124 21.27 -7.29 -4.84
N GLY A 125 20.63 -7.32 -3.67
CA GLY A 125 20.68 -6.24 -2.68
C GLY A 125 19.65 -5.13 -2.87
N GLU A 126 18.72 -5.26 -3.82
CA GLU A 126 17.66 -4.27 -4.07
C GLU A 126 16.31 -4.64 -3.45
N ILE A 127 15.59 -3.60 -3.02
CA ILE A 127 14.15 -3.64 -2.72
C ILE A 127 13.41 -2.80 -3.78
N VAL A 128 12.57 -3.45 -4.58
CA VAL A 128 11.79 -2.79 -5.64
C VAL A 128 10.31 -2.74 -5.26
N PHE A 129 9.75 -1.54 -5.24
CA PHE A 129 8.33 -1.31 -4.96
C PHE A 129 7.57 -1.12 -6.27
N PHE A 130 6.56 -1.95 -6.54
CA PHE A 130 5.72 -1.85 -7.73
C PHE A 130 4.40 -1.13 -7.38
N ASP A 131 4.17 0.08 -7.91
CA ASP A 131 2.84 0.74 -7.90
C ASP A 131 2.04 0.26 -9.11
N ARG A 132 1.24 -0.79 -8.88
CA ARG A 132 0.75 -1.72 -9.90
C ARG A 132 1.89 -2.58 -10.49
N SER A 133 1.52 -3.71 -11.08
CA SER A 133 2.47 -4.66 -11.66
C SER A 133 1.90 -5.37 -12.88
N TRP A 134 2.40 -6.58 -13.17
CA TRP A 134 1.82 -7.49 -14.15
C TRP A 134 0.36 -7.85 -13.83
N TYR A 135 -0.10 -7.66 -12.60
CA TYR A 135 -1.51 -7.85 -12.24
C TYR A 135 -2.48 -6.84 -12.85
N ASN A 136 -1.99 -5.83 -13.58
CA ASN A 136 -2.84 -5.01 -14.45
C ASN A 136 -3.71 -5.89 -15.39
N ARG A 137 -3.14 -6.95 -15.97
CA ARG A 137 -3.86 -7.90 -16.83
C ARG A 137 -4.82 -8.82 -16.09
N ALA A 138 -4.67 -8.97 -14.78
CA ALA A 138 -5.59 -9.76 -13.97
C ALA A 138 -6.90 -9.02 -13.67
N VAL A 139 -6.84 -7.68 -13.62
CA VAL A 139 -7.95 -6.86 -13.10
C VAL A 139 -8.29 -5.68 -14.01
N VAL A 140 -7.40 -4.70 -14.15
CA VAL A 140 -7.73 -3.43 -14.82
C VAL A 140 -7.96 -3.63 -16.31
N GLU A 141 -7.07 -4.36 -16.99
CA GLU A 141 -7.17 -4.56 -18.43
C GLU A 141 -8.46 -5.27 -18.85
N PRO A 142 -8.87 -6.42 -18.25
CA PRO A 142 -10.09 -7.08 -18.67
C PRO A 142 -11.36 -6.30 -18.29
N VAL A 143 -11.36 -5.57 -17.16
CA VAL A 143 -12.51 -4.71 -16.78
C VAL A 143 -12.70 -3.56 -17.77
N MET A 144 -11.59 -2.97 -18.24
CA MET A 144 -11.63 -1.79 -19.12
C MET A 144 -11.55 -2.15 -20.62
N GLY A 145 -11.46 -3.43 -20.96
CA GLY A 145 -11.33 -3.89 -22.35
C GLY A 145 -9.97 -3.56 -22.99
N PHE A 146 -8.90 -3.46 -22.20
CA PHE A 146 -7.53 -3.21 -22.69
C PHE A 146 -6.78 -4.48 -23.08
N CYS A 147 -7.34 -5.65 -22.78
CA CYS A 147 -6.85 -6.94 -23.28
C CYS A 147 -8.01 -7.78 -23.81
N THR A 148 -7.71 -8.71 -24.69
CA THR A 148 -8.65 -9.70 -25.20
C THR A 148 -8.93 -10.78 -24.15
N LYS A 149 -10.05 -11.49 -24.28
CA LYS A 149 -10.37 -12.65 -23.43
C LYS A 149 -9.30 -13.74 -23.50
N LYS A 150 -8.63 -13.88 -24.66
CA LYS A 150 -7.54 -14.84 -24.87
C LYS A 150 -6.30 -14.43 -24.04
N GLU A 151 -5.85 -13.19 -24.18
CA GLU A 151 -4.70 -12.66 -23.41
C GLU A 151 -4.94 -12.73 -21.90
N TYR A 152 -6.16 -12.43 -21.43
CA TYR A 152 -6.51 -12.58 -20.01
C TYR A 152 -6.35 -14.04 -19.54
N LYS A 153 -6.92 -14.99 -20.27
CA LYS A 153 -6.84 -16.42 -19.91
C LYS A 153 -5.39 -16.92 -19.92
N GLU A 154 -4.62 -16.55 -20.94
CA GLU A 154 -3.20 -16.89 -21.04
C GLU A 154 -2.41 -16.33 -19.86
N PHE A 155 -2.60 -15.05 -19.54
CA PHE A 155 -1.95 -14.42 -18.38
C PHE A 155 -2.30 -15.13 -17.07
N MET A 156 -3.58 -15.46 -16.85
CA MET A 156 -4.03 -16.11 -15.62
C MET A 156 -3.45 -17.51 -15.43
N VAL A 157 -3.06 -18.19 -16.51
CA VAL A 157 -2.32 -19.47 -16.47
C VAL A 157 -0.83 -19.24 -16.28
N GLN A 158 -0.25 -18.23 -16.92
CA GLN A 158 1.21 -17.98 -16.87
C GLN A 158 1.69 -17.34 -15.58
N VAL A 159 0.89 -16.48 -14.93
CA VAL A 159 1.38 -15.67 -13.80
C VAL A 159 1.83 -16.50 -12.58
N PRO A 160 1.19 -17.60 -12.17
CA PRO A 160 1.70 -18.42 -11.08
C PRO A 160 3.04 -19.06 -11.44
N GLU A 161 3.19 -19.58 -12.67
CA GLU A 161 4.43 -20.17 -13.17
C GLU A 161 5.56 -19.14 -13.27
N PHE A 162 5.23 -17.93 -13.74
CA PHE A 162 6.17 -16.82 -13.76
C PHE A 162 6.69 -16.49 -12.36
N GLU A 163 5.80 -16.37 -11.37
CA GLU A 163 6.19 -16.13 -9.98
C GLU A 163 6.91 -17.33 -9.34
N HIS A 164 6.60 -18.55 -9.75
CA HIS A 164 7.28 -19.76 -9.31
C HIS A 164 8.76 -19.75 -9.75
N MET A 165 9.02 -19.44 -11.02
CA MET A 165 10.40 -19.31 -11.53
C MET A 165 11.19 -18.25 -10.76
N LEU A 166 10.57 -17.10 -10.45
CA LEU A 166 11.22 -16.06 -9.64
C LEU A 166 11.49 -16.52 -8.20
N TYR A 167 10.55 -17.25 -7.60
CA TYR A 167 10.71 -17.83 -6.28
C TYR A 167 11.85 -18.86 -6.23
N GLU A 168 11.93 -19.76 -7.22
CA GLU A 168 13.01 -20.76 -7.32
C GLU A 168 14.39 -20.10 -7.51
N ASP A 169 14.44 -18.98 -8.23
CA ASP A 169 15.64 -18.15 -8.38
C ASP A 169 16.01 -17.41 -7.06
N GLY A 170 15.16 -17.49 -6.02
CA GLY A 170 15.41 -16.92 -4.69
C GLY A 170 14.96 -15.47 -4.55
N MET A 171 14.11 -14.98 -5.45
CA MET A 171 13.48 -13.67 -5.33
C MET A 171 12.32 -13.72 -4.33
N ILE A 172 12.27 -12.75 -3.42
CA ILE A 172 11.22 -12.63 -2.41
C ILE A 172 10.12 -11.71 -2.95
N ILE A 173 8.91 -12.23 -3.08
CA ILE A 173 7.75 -11.50 -3.61
C ILE A 173 6.73 -11.30 -2.49
N ILE A 174 6.42 -10.04 -2.18
CA ILE A 174 5.35 -9.68 -1.23
C ILE A 174 4.23 -9.00 -2.02
N LYS A 175 3.04 -9.60 -2.05
CA LYS A 175 1.88 -9.09 -2.81
C LYS A 175 0.81 -8.53 -1.89
N PHE A 176 0.59 -7.21 -1.98
CA PHE A 176 -0.47 -6.52 -1.27
C PHE A 176 -1.66 -6.21 -2.16
N TRP A 177 -2.87 -6.52 -1.67
CA TRP A 177 -4.11 -5.94 -2.18
C TRP A 177 -4.70 -4.97 -1.15
N LEU A 178 -4.66 -3.67 -1.47
CA LEU A 178 -5.29 -2.64 -0.65
C LEU A 178 -6.80 -2.63 -0.92
N SER A 179 -7.58 -3.12 0.04
CA SER A 179 -9.04 -3.19 0.01
C SER A 179 -9.65 -1.92 0.58
N ILE A 180 -10.53 -1.28 -0.17
CA ILE A 180 -11.34 -0.14 0.28
C ILE A 180 -12.82 -0.44 0.06
N SER A 181 -13.70 0.18 0.84
CA SER A 181 -15.13 0.14 0.56
C SER A 181 -15.51 1.07 -0.59
N LYS A 182 -16.67 0.84 -1.19
CA LYS A 182 -17.16 1.61 -2.34
C LYS A 182 -17.40 3.07 -1.95
N GLU A 183 -17.92 3.27 -0.75
CA GLU A 183 -18.25 4.57 -0.15
C GLU A 183 -16.97 5.37 0.12
N GLU A 184 -15.96 4.74 0.74
CA GLU A 184 -14.68 5.42 0.99
C GLU A 184 -13.93 5.69 -0.32
N GLN A 185 -14.07 4.84 -1.34
CA GLN A 185 -13.54 5.16 -2.67
C GLN A 185 -14.20 6.42 -3.24
N SER A 186 -15.53 6.52 -3.21
CA SER A 186 -16.28 7.69 -3.70
C SER A 186 -15.85 8.96 -2.96
N GLY A 187 -15.87 8.93 -1.63
CA GLY A 187 -15.46 10.07 -0.81
C GLY A 187 -14.00 10.49 -1.06
N ARG A 188 -13.10 9.55 -1.40
CA ARG A 188 -11.73 9.89 -1.81
C ARG A 188 -11.66 10.55 -3.18
N PHE A 189 -12.53 10.22 -4.11
CA PHE A 189 -12.62 10.91 -5.39
C PHE A 189 -13.13 12.34 -5.22
N ASP A 190 -14.18 12.54 -4.42
CA ASP A 190 -14.69 13.88 -4.12
C ASP A 190 -13.61 14.76 -3.48
N ARG A 191 -12.90 14.23 -2.48
CA ARG A 191 -11.76 14.92 -1.83
C ARG A 191 -10.60 15.20 -2.79
N ARG A 192 -10.41 14.41 -3.85
CA ARG A 192 -9.36 14.67 -4.87
C ARG A 192 -9.78 15.78 -5.83
N ASN A 193 -11.04 15.78 -6.27
CA ASN A 193 -11.58 16.80 -7.16
C ASN A 193 -11.61 18.18 -6.51
N ALA A 194 -11.94 18.23 -5.22
CA ALA A 194 -11.92 19.45 -4.41
C ALA A 194 -10.51 19.99 -4.12
N ASN A 195 -9.45 19.18 -4.27
CA ASN A 195 -8.08 19.57 -3.95
C ASN A 195 -7.24 19.80 -5.22
N PRO A 196 -6.85 21.04 -5.56
CA PRO A 196 -6.09 21.35 -6.77
C PRO A 196 -4.79 20.53 -6.92
N LEU A 197 -4.09 20.26 -5.81
CA LEU A 197 -2.83 19.49 -5.79
C LEU A 197 -3.02 17.98 -6.05
N LYS A 198 -4.26 17.49 -6.02
CA LYS A 198 -4.61 16.08 -6.23
C LYS A 198 -5.50 15.84 -7.44
N ARG A 199 -5.94 16.90 -8.12
CA ARG A 199 -6.84 16.83 -9.28
C ARG A 199 -6.27 15.99 -10.42
N TRP A 200 -4.95 16.04 -10.63
CA TRP A 200 -4.25 15.21 -11.63
C TRP A 200 -4.38 13.69 -11.39
N LYS A 201 -4.76 13.26 -10.17
CA LYS A 201 -5.00 11.85 -9.81
C LYS A 201 -6.41 11.36 -10.16
N PHE A 202 -7.18 12.16 -10.89
CA PHE A 202 -8.52 11.82 -11.31
C PHE A 202 -8.57 11.75 -12.84
N SER A 203 -8.90 10.58 -13.35
CA SER A 203 -9.09 10.31 -14.77
C SER A 203 -10.55 9.90 -15.05
N PRO A 204 -11.03 10.04 -16.29
CA PRO A 204 -12.35 9.51 -16.68
C PRO A 204 -12.51 8.00 -16.40
N VAL A 205 -11.40 7.25 -16.40
CA VAL A 205 -11.35 5.82 -16.08
C VAL A 205 -11.68 5.57 -14.60
N ASP A 206 -11.27 6.47 -13.69
CA ASP A 206 -11.53 6.33 -12.25
C ASP A 206 -13.03 6.41 -11.93
N ARG A 207 -13.79 7.26 -12.64
CA ARG A 207 -15.25 7.37 -12.48
C ARG A 207 -15.96 6.08 -12.90
N LYS A 208 -15.54 5.48 -14.03
CA LYS A 208 -16.04 4.16 -14.46
C LYS A 208 -15.75 3.06 -13.44
N GLY A 209 -14.70 3.20 -12.62
CA GLY A 209 -14.39 2.26 -11.55
C GLY A 209 -15.49 2.09 -10.49
N GLN A 210 -16.29 3.13 -10.26
CA GLN A 210 -17.46 3.08 -9.37
C GLN A 210 -18.64 2.34 -9.99
N GLU A 211 -18.89 2.57 -11.28
CA GLU A 211 -19.94 1.90 -12.06
C GLU A 211 -19.62 0.41 -12.23
N LEU A 212 -18.37 0.08 -12.55
CA LEU A 212 -17.89 -1.27 -12.78
C LEU A 212 -17.44 -1.97 -11.49
N TRP A 213 -17.92 -1.54 -10.32
CA TRP A 213 -17.46 -2.02 -9.02
C TRP A 213 -17.49 -3.54 -8.90
N ASP A 214 -18.60 -4.16 -9.31
CA ASP A 214 -18.82 -5.61 -9.21
C ASP A 214 -18.00 -6.39 -10.23
N VAL A 215 -17.79 -5.83 -11.42
CA VAL A 215 -16.90 -6.42 -12.45
C VAL A 215 -15.46 -6.45 -11.92
N TYR A 216 -14.99 -5.36 -11.31
CA TYR A 216 -13.70 -5.34 -10.60
C TYR A 216 -13.65 -6.36 -9.46
N THR A 217 -14.74 -6.54 -8.70
CA THR A 217 -14.82 -7.52 -7.62
C THR A 217 -14.65 -8.94 -8.18
N HIS A 218 -15.32 -9.25 -9.28
CA HIS A 218 -15.23 -10.52 -9.98
C HIS A 218 -13.78 -10.83 -10.40
N TYR A 219 -13.14 -9.94 -11.16
CA TYR A 219 -11.76 -10.17 -11.63
C TYR A 219 -10.74 -10.22 -10.49
N LYS A 220 -10.92 -9.43 -9.43
CA LYS A 220 -10.12 -9.55 -8.20
C LYS A 220 -10.27 -10.93 -7.55
N ASN A 221 -11.50 -11.45 -7.44
CA ASN A 221 -11.73 -12.77 -6.85
C ASN A 221 -11.10 -13.88 -7.71
N GLU A 222 -11.22 -13.80 -9.04
CA GLU A 222 -10.55 -14.72 -9.98
C GLU A 222 -9.03 -14.66 -9.83
N MET A 223 -8.47 -13.45 -9.75
CA MET A 223 -7.05 -13.23 -9.49
C MET A 223 -6.60 -13.94 -8.21
N PHE A 224 -7.25 -13.68 -7.07
CA PHE A 224 -6.90 -14.33 -5.81
C PHE A 224 -7.01 -15.85 -5.88
N SER A 225 -8.12 -16.37 -6.42
CA SER A 225 -8.38 -17.80 -6.49
C SER A 225 -7.26 -18.55 -7.22
N LYS A 226 -6.76 -17.99 -8.34
CA LYS A 226 -5.78 -18.64 -9.22
C LYS A 226 -4.33 -18.32 -8.90
N THR A 227 -4.06 -17.20 -8.23
CA THR A 227 -2.68 -16.68 -8.06
C THR A 227 -2.25 -16.55 -6.60
N HIS A 228 -3.09 -16.94 -5.65
CA HIS A 228 -2.67 -17.14 -4.27
C HIS A 228 -2.00 -18.52 -4.13
N THR A 229 -0.70 -18.53 -3.91
CA THR A 229 0.08 -19.76 -3.72
C THR A 229 0.79 -19.75 -2.35
N SER A 230 1.39 -20.87 -1.97
CA SER A 230 2.19 -20.96 -0.74
C SER A 230 3.45 -20.11 -0.81
N TYR A 231 4.10 -20.07 -1.97
CA TYR A 231 5.36 -19.35 -2.23
C TYR A 231 5.16 -17.88 -2.62
N SER A 232 3.99 -17.51 -3.16
CA SER A 232 3.64 -16.14 -3.54
C SER A 232 2.21 -15.83 -3.07
N PRO A 233 2.00 -15.66 -1.75
CA PRO A 233 0.67 -15.41 -1.20
C PRO A 233 0.20 -13.99 -1.46
N TRP A 234 -1.12 -13.84 -1.55
CA TRP A 234 -1.79 -12.54 -1.48
C TRP A 234 -2.10 -12.14 -0.03
N THR A 235 -1.68 -10.93 0.32
CA THR A 235 -1.99 -10.26 1.59
C THR A 235 -2.98 -9.13 1.35
N ILE A 236 -4.16 -9.21 1.97
CA ILE A 236 -5.23 -8.21 1.88
C ILE A 236 -5.08 -7.21 3.03
N ILE A 237 -5.08 -5.92 2.70
CA ILE A 237 -4.96 -4.82 3.67
C ILE A 237 -6.26 -4.02 3.66
N LYS A 238 -6.99 -3.97 4.78
CA LYS A 238 -8.11 -3.03 4.94
C LYS A 238 -7.56 -1.61 4.99
N SER A 239 -7.90 -0.82 3.97
CA SER A 239 -7.23 0.45 3.69
C SER A 239 -8.13 1.68 3.75
N ASN A 240 -9.33 1.56 4.34
CA ASN A 240 -10.21 2.70 4.62
C ASN A 240 -9.51 3.75 5.50
N ASN A 241 -8.81 3.32 6.56
CA ASN A 241 -7.89 4.18 7.28
C ASN A 241 -6.49 4.11 6.64
N LYS A 242 -6.09 5.20 5.95
CA LYS A 242 -4.79 5.26 5.26
C LYS A 242 -3.59 5.19 6.20
N LYS A 243 -3.70 5.78 7.39
CA LYS A 243 -2.59 5.83 8.36
C LYS A 243 -2.30 4.41 8.85
N VAL A 244 -3.34 3.73 9.32
CA VAL A 244 -3.25 2.33 9.78
C VAL A 244 -2.72 1.43 8.65
N ALA A 245 -3.32 1.48 7.46
CA ALA A 245 -2.89 0.62 6.35
C ALA A 245 -1.40 0.77 5.97
N ARG A 246 -0.83 1.97 6.10
CA ARG A 246 0.61 2.19 5.86
C ARG A 246 1.46 1.48 6.90
N LEU A 247 1.16 1.68 8.19
CA LEU A 247 1.88 1.02 9.28
C LEU A 247 1.78 -0.50 9.12
N GLU A 248 0.58 -1.01 8.85
CA GLU A 248 0.34 -2.44 8.73
C GLU A 248 1.03 -3.09 7.53
N THR A 249 1.11 -2.40 6.38
CA THR A 249 1.94 -2.89 5.28
C THR A 249 3.42 -2.97 5.66
N MET A 250 3.95 -1.98 6.41
CA MET A 250 5.34 -1.98 6.86
C MET A 250 5.60 -3.10 7.86
N ARG A 251 4.72 -3.27 8.86
CA ARG A 251 4.78 -4.38 9.81
C ARG A 251 4.79 -5.73 9.08
N HIS A 252 3.92 -5.91 8.09
CA HIS A 252 3.88 -7.17 7.32
C HIS A 252 5.20 -7.44 6.59
N VAL A 253 5.75 -6.44 5.90
CA VAL A 253 7.07 -6.56 5.25
C VAL A 253 8.12 -6.92 6.30
N LEU A 254 8.30 -6.11 7.35
CA LEU A 254 9.31 -6.31 8.39
C LEU A 254 9.18 -7.68 9.10
N SER A 255 7.96 -8.11 9.40
CA SER A 255 7.70 -9.42 10.02
C SER A 255 8.14 -10.60 9.15
N SER A 256 8.22 -10.42 7.83
CA SER A 256 8.55 -11.47 6.87
C SER A 256 10.05 -11.75 6.74
N PHE A 257 10.91 -11.00 7.45
CA PHE A 257 12.36 -11.15 7.37
C PHE A 257 12.99 -11.24 8.75
N GLU A 258 14.05 -12.04 8.86
CA GLU A 258 14.89 -12.17 10.06
C GLU A 258 16.17 -11.33 9.88
N TYR A 259 16.01 -10.00 9.87
CA TYR A 259 17.12 -9.05 9.73
C TYR A 259 17.80 -8.77 11.09
N LYS A 260 19.08 -8.38 11.04
CA LYS A 260 19.88 -8.10 12.25
C LYS A 260 19.31 -6.88 13.00
N GLY A 261 19.19 -6.97 14.33
CA GLY A 261 18.72 -5.88 15.18
C GLY A 261 17.19 -5.77 15.28
N LYS A 262 16.47 -6.82 14.86
CA LYS A 262 15.00 -6.94 14.97
C LYS A 262 14.58 -7.22 16.42
N GLU A 263 15.46 -7.84 17.20
CA GLU A 263 15.32 -8.15 18.62
C GLU A 263 15.28 -6.90 19.53
N GLU A 264 15.82 -5.77 19.07
CA GLU A 264 15.86 -4.48 19.79
C GLU A 264 14.72 -3.54 19.36
N VAL A 265 13.69 -4.06 18.70
CA VAL A 265 12.63 -3.22 18.13
C VAL A 265 11.79 -2.53 19.20
N LEU A 266 11.55 -1.24 19.02
CA LEU A 266 10.81 -0.40 19.98
C LEU A 266 9.31 -0.29 19.67
N THR A 267 8.83 -1.03 18.67
CA THR A 267 7.42 -1.08 18.24
C THR A 267 7.03 -2.52 17.88
N THR A 268 5.72 -2.80 17.82
CA THR A 268 5.24 -4.10 17.37
C THR A 268 5.57 -4.34 15.89
N LEU A 269 6.13 -5.49 15.54
CA LEU A 269 6.29 -5.85 14.12
C LEU A 269 5.19 -6.77 13.63
N THR A 270 4.35 -7.30 14.53
CA THR A 270 3.25 -8.17 14.16
C THR A 270 2.10 -7.33 13.59
N PRO A 271 1.61 -7.63 12.38
CA PRO A 271 0.46 -6.94 11.82
C PRO A 271 -0.82 -7.25 12.59
N ASP A 272 -1.71 -6.27 12.70
CA ASP A 272 -3.05 -6.44 13.27
C ASP A 272 -3.89 -7.36 12.35
N PRO A 273 -4.34 -8.54 12.83
CA PRO A 273 -5.13 -9.49 12.04
C PRO A 273 -6.50 -8.93 11.63
N ASN A 274 -7.00 -7.88 12.29
CA ASN A 274 -8.23 -7.21 11.88
C ASN A 274 -8.03 -6.34 10.64
N THR A 275 -6.78 -5.94 10.35
CA THR A 275 -6.43 -5.07 9.22
C THR A 275 -5.73 -5.84 8.11
N VAL A 276 -4.85 -6.78 8.46
CA VAL A 276 -4.06 -7.60 7.55
C VAL A 276 -4.56 -9.02 7.55
N MET A 277 -5.00 -9.49 6.39
CA MET A 277 -5.56 -10.83 6.23
C MET A 277 -4.86 -11.54 5.08
N ARG A 278 -4.45 -12.79 5.30
CA ARG A 278 -4.09 -13.68 4.19
C ARG A 278 -5.37 -14.05 3.44
N TYR A 279 -5.33 -14.11 2.11
CA TYR A 279 -6.47 -14.65 1.37
C TYR A 279 -6.63 -16.14 1.68
N TYR A 280 -7.84 -16.55 2.05
CA TYR A 280 -8.24 -17.93 2.24
C TYR A 280 -9.40 -18.24 1.31
N ARG A 281 -9.27 -19.31 0.50
CA ARG A 281 -10.31 -19.71 -0.47
C ARG A 281 -11.67 -20.00 0.20
N SER A 282 -11.67 -20.51 1.44
CA SER A 282 -12.89 -20.86 2.19
C SER A 282 -13.62 -19.66 2.81
N SER A 283 -12.98 -18.51 2.94
CA SER A 283 -13.55 -17.32 3.62
C SER A 283 -14.39 -16.44 2.70
N PHE A 284 -14.40 -16.71 1.39
CA PHE A 284 -15.18 -15.96 0.43
C PHE A 284 -16.48 -16.70 0.12
N LYS A 285 -17.58 -16.27 0.75
CA LYS A 285 -18.92 -16.53 0.21
C LYS A 285 -19.17 -15.52 -0.92
N PRO A 286 -19.50 -15.96 -2.15
CA PRO A 286 -20.05 -15.04 -3.14
C PRO A 286 -21.34 -14.46 -2.56
N SER A 287 -21.40 -13.14 -2.42
CA SER A 287 -22.65 -12.41 -2.24
C SER A 287 -23.48 -12.47 -3.50
#